data_AF-A0A7S3RNQ4-F1
#
_entry.id   AF-A0A7S3RNQ4-F1
#
_cell.length_a   1.000
_cell.length_b   1.000
_cell.length_c   1.000
_cell.angle_alpha   90.00
_cell.angle_beta   90.00
_cell.angle_gamma   90.00
#
_symmetry.space_group_name_H-M   'P 1'
#
loop_
_entity.id
_entity.type
_entity.pdbx_description
1 polymer ?
#
loop_
_entity_poly.entity_id
_entity_poly.type
_entity_poly.pdbx_seq_one_letter_code
_entity_poly.pdbx_strand_id
1 'polypeptide(L)'
;VAMLAFRSILMAAFFTASWLPAGWRGEKGAQVGASLGGVFLSFFVSLTNVGYTKLAIRLNDWENHRTPTDYEDALILKNMFFKFINSYAALMYTAFIKAQSISLMPGVSEYCHSKETFGMSQDEILRHYGSNPFCMNELSTLLTSLVVTSQITGILSDLLLPFVSAWRAAKNEEDKMRKKAGEGCCSRWGVPGFHAVGLPPPPPLSFAEHQAKRQEFAGVNPRYGVLIIQLGYIVLFAPAFPIAAAVTYVFNLVRLRGEAFLLLKLTQRPLYAGAEDIGSWDTVLNAITILGVMTNVGIVGITSSHLRDALPMDILGVHFDKSDRVLLLVLA
;
A
#
# COMPACT_ATOMS: atom_id res chain seq x y z
N VAL A 1 8.40 -4.46 13.16
CA VAL A 1 9.36 -5.58 13.30
C VAL A 1 9.18 -6.66 12.23
N ALA A 2 8.02 -7.33 12.11
CA ALA A 2 7.80 -8.39 11.11
C ALA A 2 8.08 -7.97 9.66
N MET A 3 7.62 -6.78 9.23
CA MET A 3 7.90 -6.26 7.89
C MET A 3 9.38 -5.94 7.63
N LEU A 4 10.08 -5.47 8.66
CA LEU A 4 11.50 -5.17 8.58
C LEU A 4 12.30 -6.47 8.52
N ALA A 5 11.95 -7.45 9.35
CA ALA A 5 12.49 -8.79 9.28
C ALA A 5 12.26 -9.43 7.91
N PHE A 6 11.05 -9.31 7.34
CA PHE A 6 10.75 -9.80 5.99
C PHE A 6 11.65 -9.15 4.92
N ARG A 7 11.82 -7.83 4.98
CA ARG A 7 12.73 -7.10 4.09
C ARG A 7 14.18 -7.57 4.27
N SER A 8 14.67 -7.68 5.50
CA SER A 8 16.02 -8.15 5.81
C SER A 8 16.24 -9.58 5.35
N ILE A 9 15.25 -10.46 5.48
CA ILE A 9 15.28 -11.85 4.99
C ILE A 9 15.33 -11.89 3.46
N LEU A 10 14.57 -11.03 2.76
CA LEU A 10 14.62 -10.96 1.30
C LEU A 10 15.97 -10.45 0.79
N MET A 11 16.54 -9.45 1.46
CA MET A 11 17.90 -9.00 1.17
C MET A 11 18.91 -10.12 1.43
N ALA A 12 18.77 -10.86 2.53
CA ALA A 12 19.58 -12.04 2.82
C ALA A 12 19.51 -13.05 1.67
N ALA A 13 18.30 -13.44 1.29
CA ALA A 13 18.04 -14.42 0.26
C ALA A 13 18.62 -14.01 -1.09
N PHE A 14 18.55 -12.72 -1.44
CA PHE A 14 19.17 -12.17 -2.64
C PHE A 14 20.70 -12.31 -2.60
N PHE A 15 21.36 -11.94 -1.49
CA PHE A 15 22.82 -12.03 -1.42
C PHE A 15 23.37 -13.45 -1.25
N THR A 16 22.58 -14.37 -0.68
CA THR A 16 22.95 -15.79 -0.53
C THR A 16 22.56 -16.66 -1.73
N ALA A 17 21.83 -16.12 -2.70
CA ALA A 17 21.38 -16.88 -3.86
C ALA A 17 22.57 -17.32 -4.74
N SER A 18 22.78 -18.64 -4.80
CA SER A 18 23.91 -19.28 -5.48
C SER A 18 23.92 -19.10 -7.00
N TRP A 19 22.78 -18.74 -7.60
CA TRP A 19 22.60 -18.52 -9.03
C TRP A 19 22.99 -17.11 -9.50
N LEU A 20 23.32 -16.18 -8.58
CA LEU A 20 23.71 -14.82 -8.95
C LEU A 20 25.18 -14.74 -9.39
N PRO A 21 25.46 -14.17 -10.59
CA PRO A 21 26.82 -13.97 -11.06
C PRO A 21 27.61 -13.08 -10.10
N ALA A 22 28.92 -13.35 -9.94
CA ALA A 22 29.78 -12.64 -8.97
C ALA A 22 29.77 -11.10 -9.11
N GLY A 23 29.55 -10.57 -10.32
CA GLY A 23 29.46 -9.13 -10.58
C GLY A 23 28.25 -8.43 -9.93
N TRP A 24 27.23 -9.18 -9.51
CA TRP A 24 26.03 -8.66 -8.83
C TRP A 24 26.16 -8.62 -7.30
N ARG A 25 27.32 -8.98 -6.74
CA ARG A 25 27.59 -8.85 -5.29
C ARG A 25 28.22 -7.51 -4.90
N GLY A 26 28.40 -6.59 -5.86
CA GLY A 26 28.87 -5.23 -5.62
C GLY A 26 27.74 -4.19 -5.44
N GLU A 27 28.10 -2.92 -5.53
CA GLU A 27 27.22 -1.77 -5.27
C GLU A 27 25.92 -1.75 -6.13
N LYS A 28 26.03 -2.10 -7.42
CA LYS A 28 24.89 -2.21 -8.34
C LYS A 28 23.89 -3.28 -7.90
N GLY A 29 24.39 -4.38 -7.33
CA GLY A 29 23.56 -5.46 -6.81
C GLY A 29 22.83 -5.08 -5.54
N ALA A 30 23.47 -4.29 -4.66
CA ALA A 30 22.82 -3.77 -3.46
C ALA A 30 21.64 -2.84 -3.78
N GLN A 31 21.79 -1.95 -4.77
CA GLN A 31 20.69 -1.09 -5.21
C GLN A 31 19.53 -1.88 -5.84
N VAL A 32 19.83 -2.86 -6.68
CA VAL A 32 18.81 -3.72 -7.30
C VAL A 32 18.13 -4.61 -6.25
N GLY A 33 18.89 -5.20 -5.33
CA GLY A 33 18.36 -5.96 -4.20
C GLY A 33 17.44 -5.12 -3.32
N ALA A 34 17.83 -3.90 -2.97
CA ALA A 34 17.00 -2.98 -2.18
C ALA A 34 15.70 -2.62 -2.90
N SER A 35 15.77 -2.37 -4.21
CA SER A 35 14.59 -2.08 -5.03
C SER A 35 13.65 -3.28 -5.12
N LEU A 36 14.18 -4.47 -5.37
CA LEU A 36 13.40 -5.72 -5.38
C LEU A 36 12.77 -6.00 -4.00
N GLY A 37 13.54 -5.82 -2.93
CA GLY A 37 13.04 -5.93 -1.55
C GLY A 37 11.89 -4.98 -1.27
N GLY A 38 11.97 -3.73 -1.77
CA GLY A 38 10.88 -2.76 -1.71
C GLY A 38 9.63 -3.19 -2.46
N VAL A 39 9.78 -3.76 -3.67
CA VAL A 39 8.65 -4.30 -4.46
C VAL A 39 7.95 -5.45 -3.74
N PHE A 40 8.71 -6.43 -3.24
CA PHE A 40 8.13 -7.54 -2.49
C PHE A 40 7.50 -7.10 -1.17
N LEU A 41 8.11 -6.12 -0.48
CA LEU A 41 7.51 -5.52 0.70
C LEU A 41 6.17 -4.85 0.35
N SER A 42 6.10 -4.10 -0.75
CA SER A 42 4.84 -3.49 -1.21
C SER A 42 3.75 -4.54 -1.43
N PHE A 43 4.10 -5.67 -2.04
CA PHE A 43 3.17 -6.77 -2.24
C PHE A 43 2.72 -7.38 -0.90
N PHE A 44 3.65 -7.59 0.02
CA PHE A 44 3.36 -8.10 1.36
C PHE A 44 2.46 -7.15 2.18
N VAL A 45 2.72 -5.84 2.10
CA VAL A 45 1.88 -4.80 2.72
C VAL A 45 0.46 -4.87 2.16
N SER A 46 0.32 -4.97 0.84
CA SER A 46 -0.97 -5.10 0.17
C SER A 46 -1.75 -6.35 0.64
N LEU A 47 -1.06 -7.50 0.72
CA LEU A 47 -1.66 -8.75 1.21
C LEU A 47 -2.10 -8.65 2.67
N THR A 48 -1.26 -8.08 3.53
CA THR A 48 -1.56 -7.94 4.96
C THR A 48 -2.70 -6.93 5.20
N ASN A 49 -2.81 -5.88 4.38
CA ASN A 49 -3.93 -4.93 4.42
C ASN A 49 -5.29 -5.60 4.15
N VAL A 50 -5.35 -6.68 3.36
CA VAL A 50 -6.57 -7.49 3.21
C VAL A 50 -6.93 -8.18 4.53
N GLY A 51 -5.93 -8.74 5.23
CA GLY A 51 -6.10 -9.34 6.56
C GLY A 51 -6.60 -8.31 7.58
N TYR A 52 -5.98 -7.13 7.63
CA TYR A 52 -6.40 -6.05 8.52
C TYR A 52 -7.81 -5.54 8.23
N THR A 53 -8.23 -5.50 6.97
CA THR A 53 -9.60 -5.13 6.63
C THR A 53 -10.60 -6.14 7.22
N LYS A 54 -10.31 -7.44 7.13
CA LYS A 54 -11.17 -8.49 7.74
C LYS A 54 -11.19 -8.39 9.26
N LEU A 55 -10.05 -8.09 9.88
CA LEU A 55 -9.98 -7.86 11.32
C LEU A 55 -10.81 -6.65 11.74
N ALA A 56 -10.71 -5.53 11.01
CA ALA A 56 -11.47 -4.32 11.27
C ALA A 56 -12.98 -4.58 11.18
N ILE A 57 -13.45 -5.31 10.16
CA ILE A 57 -14.86 -5.70 10.04
C ILE A 57 -15.29 -6.51 11.27
N ARG A 58 -14.52 -7.53 11.66
CA ARG A 58 -14.87 -8.37 12.81
C ARG A 58 -14.92 -7.61 14.13
N LEU A 59 -14.01 -6.64 14.33
CA LEU A 59 -14.03 -5.76 15.49
C LEU A 59 -15.25 -4.82 15.45
N ASN A 60 -15.59 -4.29 14.29
CA ASN A 60 -16.72 -3.38 14.11
C ASN A 60 -18.07 -4.08 14.30
N ASP A 61 -18.18 -5.34 13.85
CA ASP A 61 -19.35 -6.19 14.08
C ASP A 61 -19.54 -6.49 15.58
N TRP A 62 -18.45 -6.59 16.34
CA TRP A 62 -18.50 -6.82 17.78
C TRP A 62 -19.00 -5.60 18.56
N GLU A 63 -18.77 -4.39 18.05
CA GLU A 63 -19.21 -3.14 18.68
C GLU A 63 -20.70 -2.83 18.50
N ASN A 64 -21.39 -3.56 17.62
CA ASN A 64 -22.85 -3.49 17.42
C ASN A 64 -23.39 -2.05 17.27
N HIS A 65 -22.97 -1.37 16.21
CA HIS A 65 -23.38 -0.01 15.88
C HIS A 65 -24.89 0.08 15.58
N ARG A 66 -25.53 1.17 16.02
CA ARG A 66 -26.99 1.37 15.88
C ARG A 66 -27.41 1.71 14.45
N THR A 67 -26.60 2.48 13.73
CA THR A 67 -26.91 2.95 12.37
C THR A 67 -25.85 2.50 11.38
N PRO A 68 -26.18 2.33 10.08
CA PRO A 68 -25.21 1.97 9.06
C PRO A 68 -24.15 3.06 8.85
N THR A 69 -24.49 4.33 9.06
CA THR A 69 -23.54 5.44 8.98
C THR A 69 -22.50 5.34 10.10
N ASP A 70 -22.94 5.15 11.34
CA ASP A 70 -22.03 4.99 12.48
C ASP A 70 -21.12 3.76 12.30
N TYR A 71 -21.67 2.68 11.74
CA TYR A 71 -20.91 1.47 11.42
C TYR A 71 -19.80 1.77 10.41
N GLU A 72 -20.12 2.41 9.28
CA GLU A 72 -19.14 2.73 8.23
C GLU A 72 -18.08 3.71 8.71
N ASP A 73 -18.46 4.75 9.46
CA ASP A 73 -17.54 5.73 10.04
C ASP A 73 -16.52 5.09 10.99
N ALA A 74 -17.01 4.27 11.91
CA ALA A 74 -16.16 3.54 12.84
C ALA A 74 -15.27 2.50 12.12
N LEU A 75 -15.79 1.87 11.06
CA LEU A 75 -15.02 0.94 10.24
C LEU A 75 -13.90 1.65 9.47
N ILE A 76 -14.15 2.83 8.92
CA ILE A 76 -13.15 3.67 8.22
C ILE A 76 -11.98 3.95 9.16
N LEU A 77 -12.25 4.44 10.38
CA LEU A 77 -11.21 4.80 11.35
C LEU A 77 -10.36 3.60 11.75
N LYS A 78 -10.99 2.46 12.09
CA LYS A 78 -10.27 1.23 12.46
C LYS A 78 -9.43 0.69 11.32
N ASN A 79 -10.03 0.59 10.13
CA ASN A 79 -9.35 0.07 8.96
C ASN A 79 -8.16 0.96 8.58
N MET A 80 -8.36 2.28 8.62
CA MET A 80 -7.30 3.23 8.33
C MET A 80 -6.18 3.17 9.37
N PHE A 81 -6.48 3.04 10.66
CA PHE A 81 -5.47 2.88 11.70
C PHE A 81 -4.55 1.68 11.46
N PHE A 82 -5.12 0.50 11.20
CA PHE A 82 -4.33 -0.71 10.92
C PHE A 82 -3.50 -0.56 9.64
N LYS A 83 -4.11 -0.04 8.57
CA LYS A 83 -3.43 0.19 7.30
C LYS A 83 -2.33 1.24 7.42
N PHE A 84 -2.53 2.28 8.22
CA PHE A 84 -1.55 3.34 8.48
C PHE A 84 -0.30 2.74 9.14
N ILE A 85 -0.47 2.00 10.24
CA ILE A 85 0.65 1.33 10.90
C ILE A 85 1.36 0.40 9.93
N ASN A 86 0.62 -0.42 9.19
CA ASN A 86 1.21 -1.38 8.26
C ASN A 86 1.89 -0.73 7.04
N SER A 87 1.45 0.45 6.60
CA SER A 87 1.99 1.11 5.41
C SER A 87 3.18 2.03 5.75
N TYR A 88 3.16 2.66 6.93
CA TYR A 88 4.16 3.66 7.31
C TYR A 88 5.18 3.19 8.35
N ALA A 89 4.93 2.12 9.11
CA ALA A 89 5.86 1.71 10.17
C ALA A 89 7.27 1.41 9.66
N ALA A 90 7.40 0.84 8.46
CA ALA A 90 8.71 0.60 7.85
C ALA A 90 9.42 1.91 7.49
N LEU A 91 8.69 2.88 6.93
CA LEU A 91 9.22 4.21 6.58
C LEU A 91 9.60 5.01 7.82
N MET A 92 8.75 5.03 8.85
CA MET A 92 9.03 5.67 10.14
C MET A 92 10.23 5.04 10.84
N TYR A 93 10.34 3.71 10.80
CA TYR A 93 11.51 3.01 11.32
C TYR A 93 12.78 3.41 10.57
N THR A 94 12.76 3.41 9.25
CA THR A 94 13.93 3.81 8.43
C THR A 94 14.29 5.28 8.62
N ALA A 95 13.31 6.16 8.81
CA ALA A 95 13.52 7.59 8.99
C ALA A 95 14.07 7.96 10.38
N PHE A 96 13.60 7.31 11.46
CA PHE A 96 13.88 7.74 12.83
C PHE A 96 14.61 6.72 13.71
N ILE A 97 14.35 5.41 13.54
CA ILE A 97 14.77 4.38 14.51
C ILE A 97 16.00 3.59 14.06
N LYS A 98 16.15 3.37 12.74
CA LYS A 98 17.31 2.63 12.17
C LYS A 98 18.67 3.25 12.54
N ALA A 99 18.64 4.48 13.03
CA ALA A 99 19.69 5.20 13.75
C ALA A 99 20.31 4.51 14.96
N GLN A 100 19.55 3.71 15.71
CA GLN A 100 19.90 3.53 17.11
C GLN A 100 20.11 2.10 17.60
N SER A 101 19.93 1.03 16.80
CA SER A 101 20.50 -0.31 17.08
C SER A 101 19.96 -1.45 16.20
N ILE A 102 20.78 -2.52 16.15
CA ILE A 102 20.57 -3.89 15.68
C ILE A 102 21.02 -4.17 14.24
N SER A 103 22.30 -4.53 14.11
CA SER A 103 22.80 -5.31 12.97
C SER A 103 22.28 -6.74 13.08
N LEU A 104 21.27 -7.10 12.28
CA LEU A 104 20.68 -8.45 12.27
C LEU A 104 21.57 -9.49 11.55
N MET A 105 22.66 -9.05 10.90
CA MET A 105 23.66 -9.90 10.24
C MET A 105 25.09 -9.55 10.68
N PRO A 106 25.92 -10.54 11.01
CA PRO A 106 27.35 -10.33 11.17
C PRO A 106 27.99 -10.08 9.78
N GLY A 107 28.70 -8.95 9.62
CA GLY A 107 29.50 -8.66 8.42
C GLY A 107 28.90 -7.68 7.41
N VAL A 108 27.71 -7.12 7.65
CA VAL A 108 27.15 -6.00 6.87
C VAL A 108 26.79 -4.88 7.84
N SER A 109 27.57 -3.80 7.83
CA SER A 109 27.34 -2.62 8.66
C SER A 109 26.13 -1.83 8.17
N GLU A 110 24.93 -2.13 8.68
CA GLU A 110 23.76 -1.24 8.55
C GLU A 110 23.78 -0.19 9.66
N TYR A 111 24.48 0.92 9.43
CA TYR A 111 24.42 2.11 10.28
C TYR A 111 23.83 3.28 9.49
N CYS A 112 22.85 3.95 10.07
CA CYS A 112 22.26 5.17 9.50
C CYS A 112 21.92 6.14 10.61
N HIS A 113 22.75 7.14 10.84
CA HIS A 113 22.85 8.05 12.01
C HIS A 113 23.86 7.55 13.05
N SER A 114 24.93 8.34 13.20
CA SER A 114 26.13 8.04 13.97
C SER A 114 25.93 8.27 15.47
N LYS A 115 26.46 7.34 16.28
CA LYS A 115 27.24 7.71 17.47
C LYS A 115 28.70 7.37 17.17
N GLU A 116 29.59 8.31 17.47
CA GLU A 116 31.05 8.25 17.28
C GLU A 116 31.58 8.57 15.88
N THR A 117 31.38 9.81 15.43
CA THR A 117 32.26 10.40 14.40
C THR A 117 32.82 11.75 14.88
N PHE A 118 33.28 11.73 16.13
CA PHE A 118 34.42 12.52 16.59
C PHE A 118 35.68 11.73 16.19
N GLY A 119 36.47 12.24 15.24
CA GLY A 119 37.86 11.83 15.00
C GLY A 119 38.22 11.38 13.59
N MET A 120 37.32 10.76 12.83
CA MET A 120 37.56 10.39 11.42
C MET A 120 37.01 11.44 10.45
N SER A 121 37.79 11.74 9.41
CA SER A 121 37.49 12.80 8.44
C SER A 121 36.44 12.35 7.42
N GLN A 122 35.56 13.28 7.02
CA GLN A 122 34.56 13.09 5.95
C GLN A 122 35.20 12.69 4.60
N ASP A 123 36.49 12.95 4.40
CA ASP A 123 37.25 12.62 3.20
C ASP A 123 37.73 11.14 3.18
N GLU A 124 37.57 10.38 4.25
CA GLU A 124 37.64 8.90 4.26
C GLU A 124 36.25 8.25 4.11
N ILE A 125 35.20 8.97 4.51
CA ILE A 125 33.79 8.70 4.22
C ILE A 125 33.45 9.01 2.76
N LEU A 126 34.24 9.85 2.10
CA LEU A 126 33.95 10.33 0.75
C LEU A 126 35.15 10.41 -0.17
N ARG A 127 36.38 9.98 0.18
CA ARG A 127 37.21 9.38 -0.90
C ARG A 127 36.57 8.08 -1.40
N HIS A 128 35.73 7.50 -0.55
CA HIS A 128 35.54 6.07 -0.40
C HIS A 128 34.10 5.63 -0.66
N TYR A 129 33.09 6.47 -0.38
CA TYR A 129 31.71 6.00 -0.49
C TYR A 129 31.03 6.24 -1.84
N GLY A 130 31.36 7.26 -2.65
CA GLY A 130 30.54 7.58 -3.85
C GLY A 130 29.06 7.93 -3.56
N SER A 131 28.56 7.68 -2.34
CA SER A 131 27.29 8.04 -1.71
C SER A 131 27.42 7.82 -0.20
N ASN A 132 27.28 8.88 0.59
CA ASN A 132 27.10 8.85 2.05
C ASN A 132 26.19 10.04 2.40
N PRO A 133 25.40 10.11 3.51
CA PRO A 133 25.68 9.58 4.86
C PRO A 133 24.44 9.38 5.80
N PHE A 134 23.22 9.28 5.27
CA PHE A 134 21.97 9.19 6.04
C PHE A 134 21.04 8.15 5.41
N CYS A 135 20.16 7.52 6.20
CA CYS A 135 19.16 6.59 5.67
C CYS A 135 18.15 7.24 4.71
N MET A 136 18.35 8.49 4.28
CA MET A 136 17.53 9.18 3.29
C MET A 136 17.59 8.54 1.91
N ASN A 137 18.73 8.02 1.44
CA ASN A 137 18.78 7.33 0.14
C ASN A 137 18.01 6.00 0.19
N GLU A 138 18.10 5.30 1.33
CA GLU A 138 17.33 4.08 1.56
C GLU A 138 15.83 4.37 1.75
N LEU A 139 15.49 5.45 2.44
CA LEU A 139 14.12 5.92 2.63
C LEU A 139 13.52 6.34 1.29
N SER A 140 14.27 7.08 0.47
CA SER A 140 13.86 7.56 -0.85
C SER A 140 13.66 6.38 -1.82
N THR A 141 14.57 5.41 -1.86
CA THR A 141 14.42 4.21 -2.70
C THR A 141 13.25 3.34 -2.23
N LEU A 142 13.08 3.18 -0.92
CA LEU A 142 11.93 2.47 -0.35
C LEU A 142 10.61 3.17 -0.70
N LEU A 143 10.52 4.47 -0.44
CA LEU A 143 9.35 5.29 -0.74
C LEU A 143 9.02 5.30 -2.23
N THR A 144 10.03 5.45 -3.09
CA THR A 144 9.88 5.41 -4.55
C THR A 144 9.33 4.05 -4.98
N SER A 145 9.91 2.95 -4.47
CA SER A 145 9.41 1.61 -4.79
C SER A 145 7.95 1.45 -4.37
N LEU A 146 7.56 1.84 -3.15
CA LEU A 146 6.20 1.75 -2.62
C LEU A 146 5.20 2.60 -3.40
N VAL A 147 5.56 3.84 -3.73
CA VAL A 147 4.69 4.74 -4.49
C VAL A 147 4.48 4.18 -5.90
N VAL A 148 5.55 3.82 -6.62
CA VAL A 148 5.46 3.31 -7.99
C VAL A 148 4.72 1.97 -8.04
N THR A 149 5.02 1.03 -7.14
CA THR A 149 4.32 -0.26 -7.10
C THR A 149 2.86 -0.09 -6.74
N SER A 150 2.54 0.75 -5.75
CA SER A 150 1.13 1.00 -5.39
C SER A 150 0.34 1.61 -6.55
N GLN A 151 0.94 2.52 -7.34
CA GLN A 151 0.30 3.05 -8.55
C GLN A 151 0.03 1.96 -9.59
N ILE A 152 1.03 1.13 -9.88
CA ILE A 152 0.90 0.04 -10.86
C ILE A 152 -0.14 -0.97 -10.39
N THR A 153 -0.09 -1.39 -9.12
CA THR A 153 -1.07 -2.32 -8.55
C THR A 153 -2.47 -1.72 -8.55
N GLY A 154 -2.60 -0.41 -8.29
CA GLY A 154 -3.87 0.32 -8.38
C GLY A 154 -4.47 0.22 -9.78
N ILE A 155 -3.71 0.63 -10.81
CA ILE A 155 -4.16 0.51 -12.21
C ILE A 155 -4.50 -0.94 -12.59
N LEU A 156 -3.65 -1.89 -12.24
CA LEU A 156 -3.87 -3.32 -12.50
C LEU A 156 -5.18 -3.80 -11.82
N SER A 157 -5.42 -3.37 -10.58
CA SER A 157 -6.61 -3.75 -9.82
C SER A 157 -7.89 -3.09 -10.32
N ASP A 158 -7.81 -1.83 -10.75
CA ASP A 158 -8.97 -1.04 -11.16
C ASP A 158 -9.35 -1.28 -12.63
N LEU A 159 -8.36 -1.60 -13.48
CA LEU A 159 -8.58 -1.82 -14.90
C LEU A 159 -8.61 -3.32 -15.22
N LEU A 160 -7.52 -4.05 -14.96
CA LEU A 160 -7.35 -5.39 -15.51
C LEU A 160 -8.16 -6.46 -14.78
N LEU A 161 -8.22 -6.45 -13.44
CA LEU A 161 -8.99 -7.43 -12.68
C LEU A 161 -10.50 -7.46 -13.02
N PRO A 162 -11.22 -6.33 -13.11
CA PRO A 162 -12.64 -6.36 -13.42
C PRO A 162 -12.89 -6.86 -14.85
N PHE A 163 -12.05 -6.51 -15.83
CA PHE A 163 -12.14 -7.08 -17.18
C PHE A 163 -11.92 -8.61 -17.18
N VAL A 164 -10.89 -9.08 -16.49
CA VAL A 164 -10.60 -10.53 -16.40
C VAL A 164 -11.72 -11.27 -15.67
N SER A 165 -12.32 -10.66 -14.65
CA SER A 165 -13.46 -11.24 -13.94
C SER A 165 -14.72 -11.30 -14.82
N ALA A 166 -15.01 -10.23 -15.56
CA ALA A 166 -16.14 -10.15 -16.49
C ALA A 166 -15.97 -11.15 -17.65
N TRP A 167 -14.76 -11.25 -18.20
CA TRP A 167 -14.43 -12.23 -19.23
C TRP A 167 -14.58 -13.67 -18.72
N ARG A 168 -14.06 -13.98 -17.52
CA ARG A 168 -14.24 -15.30 -16.90
C ARG A 168 -15.72 -15.61 -16.65
N ALA A 169 -16.49 -14.64 -16.17
CA ALA A 169 -17.93 -14.81 -15.96
C ALA A 169 -18.66 -15.12 -17.27
N ALA A 170 -18.36 -14.39 -18.35
CA ALA A 170 -18.93 -14.65 -19.66
C ALA A 170 -18.58 -16.04 -20.19
N LYS A 171 -17.31 -16.46 -20.07
CA LYS A 171 -16.86 -17.79 -20.51
C LYS A 171 -17.49 -18.93 -19.70
N ASN A 172 -17.60 -18.75 -18.38
CA ASN A 172 -18.26 -19.73 -17.52
C ASN A 172 -19.75 -19.91 -17.88
N GLU A 173 -20.43 -18.83 -18.26
CA GLU A 173 -21.81 -18.89 -18.74
C GLU A 173 -21.92 -19.61 -20.09
N GLU A 174 -21.01 -19.33 -21.02
CA GLU A 174 -20.94 -20.04 -22.30
C GLU A 174 -20.73 -21.55 -22.10
N ASP A 175 -19.81 -21.95 -21.23
CA ASP A 175 -19.55 -23.36 -20.91
C ASP A 175 -20.76 -24.05 -20.26
N LYS A 176 -21.50 -23.35 -19.38
CA LYS A 176 -22.76 -23.85 -18.81
C LYS A 176 -23.81 -24.08 -19.89
N MET A 177 -23.95 -23.15 -20.84
CA MET A 177 -24.89 -23.28 -21.96
C MET A 177 -24.49 -24.44 -22.88
N ARG A 178 -23.20 -24.61 -23.18
CA ARG A 178 -22.68 -25.75 -23.98
C ARG A 178 -22.96 -27.09 -23.30
N LYS A 179 -22.79 -27.19 -21.98
CA LYS A 179 -23.12 -28.41 -21.21
C LYS A 179 -24.62 -28.72 -21.23
N LYS A 180 -25.47 -27.73 -20.98
CA LYS A 180 -26.93 -27.88 -21.04
C LYS A 180 -27.46 -28.23 -22.43
N ALA A 181 -26.80 -27.73 -23.49
CA ALA A 181 -27.14 -28.10 -24.86
C ALA A 181 -26.79 -29.58 -25.19
N GLY A 182 -25.75 -30.13 -24.55
CA GLY A 182 -25.40 -31.55 -24.66
C GLY A 182 -26.28 -32.48 -23.82
N GLU A 183 -26.81 -31.98 -22.70
CA GLU A 183 -27.82 -32.66 -21.88
C GLU A 183 -29.21 -32.48 -22.50
N GLY A 184 -29.51 -33.24 -23.55
CA GLY A 184 -30.82 -33.20 -24.20
C GLY A 184 -31.98 -33.36 -23.20
N CYS A 185 -33.00 -32.51 -23.34
CA CYS A 185 -34.22 -32.44 -22.49
C CYS A 185 -34.96 -33.78 -22.33
N CYS A 186 -34.74 -34.74 -23.24
CA CYS A 186 -35.53 -35.97 -23.33
C CYS A 186 -34.90 -37.21 -22.67
N SER A 187 -33.70 -37.15 -22.08
CA SER A 187 -33.10 -38.33 -21.44
C SER A 187 -33.81 -38.77 -20.15
N ARG A 188 -34.56 -37.88 -19.49
CA ARG A 188 -35.31 -38.20 -18.26
C ARG A 188 -36.67 -38.86 -18.49
N TRP A 189 -37.27 -38.69 -19.66
CA TRP A 189 -38.62 -39.21 -19.97
C TRP A 189 -38.62 -40.40 -20.94
N GLY A 190 -37.45 -40.90 -21.36
CA GLY A 190 -37.32 -42.18 -22.05
C GLY A 190 -38.15 -42.31 -23.33
N VAL A 191 -38.45 -41.21 -24.03
CA VAL A 191 -39.29 -41.24 -25.23
C VAL A 191 -38.41 -41.57 -26.44
N PRO A 192 -38.56 -42.76 -27.08
CA PRO A 192 -37.74 -43.13 -28.22
C PRO A 192 -38.22 -42.37 -29.47
N GLY A 193 -37.31 -41.73 -30.20
CA GLY A 193 -37.58 -41.18 -31.54
C GLY A 193 -37.85 -39.67 -31.63
N PHE A 194 -37.89 -38.92 -30.52
CA PHE A 194 -37.94 -37.45 -30.59
C PHE A 194 -36.53 -36.89 -30.64
N HIS A 195 -36.00 -36.68 -31.86
CA HIS A 195 -34.81 -35.84 -32.04
C HIS A 195 -35.13 -34.47 -31.45
N ALA A 196 -34.27 -34.00 -30.55
CA ALA A 196 -34.44 -32.73 -29.87
C ALA A 196 -34.81 -31.64 -30.88
N VAL A 197 -36.08 -31.23 -30.89
CA VAL A 197 -36.49 -30.01 -31.55
C VAL A 197 -35.70 -28.93 -30.81
N GLY A 198 -34.67 -28.42 -31.48
CA GLY A 198 -33.78 -27.42 -30.91
C GLY A 198 -34.65 -26.31 -30.36
N LEU A 199 -34.56 -26.06 -29.05
CA LEU A 199 -35.23 -24.90 -28.49
C LEU A 199 -34.81 -23.67 -29.30
N PRO A 200 -35.75 -22.78 -29.65
CA PRO A 200 -35.38 -21.52 -30.28
C PRO A 200 -34.30 -20.85 -29.42
N PRO A 201 -33.30 -20.19 -30.05
CA PRO A 201 -32.24 -19.52 -29.32
C PRO A 201 -32.88 -18.57 -28.29
N PRO A 202 -32.31 -18.49 -27.08
CA PRO A 202 -32.86 -17.63 -26.04
C PRO A 202 -33.00 -16.20 -26.59
N PRO A 203 -34.08 -15.49 -26.24
CA PRO A 203 -34.29 -14.12 -26.68
C PRO A 203 -33.09 -13.24 -26.27
N PRO A 204 -32.82 -12.16 -27.03
CA PRO A 204 -31.76 -11.23 -26.66
C PRO A 204 -32.02 -10.70 -25.25
N LEU A 205 -30.96 -10.65 -24.44
CA LEU A 205 -31.07 -10.19 -23.06
C LEU A 205 -31.60 -8.76 -23.02
N SER A 206 -32.53 -8.53 -22.12
CA SER A 206 -32.98 -7.18 -21.79
C SER A 206 -31.85 -6.36 -21.17
N PHE A 207 -32.01 -5.04 -21.22
CA PHE A 207 -31.08 -4.12 -20.56
C PHE A 207 -30.89 -4.45 -19.07
N ALA A 208 -31.98 -4.80 -18.37
CA ALA A 208 -31.94 -5.14 -16.95
C ALA A 208 -31.15 -6.44 -16.69
N GLU A 209 -31.31 -7.47 -17.52
CA GLU A 209 -30.55 -8.71 -17.41
C GLU A 209 -29.06 -8.49 -17.69
N HIS A 210 -28.73 -7.65 -18.66
CA HIS A 210 -27.34 -7.25 -18.90
C HIS A 210 -26.74 -6.52 -17.70
N GLN A 211 -27.50 -5.65 -17.03
CA GLN A 211 -27.03 -4.93 -15.86
C GLN A 211 -26.87 -5.87 -14.66
N ALA A 212 -27.83 -6.76 -14.41
CA ALA A 212 -27.78 -7.73 -13.31
C ALA A 212 -26.60 -8.71 -13.42
N LYS A 213 -26.13 -9.00 -14.64
CA LYS A 213 -24.94 -9.85 -14.86
C LYS A 213 -23.61 -9.16 -14.57
N ARG A 214 -23.57 -7.84 -14.39
CA ARG A 214 -22.33 -7.11 -14.05
C ARG A 214 -21.92 -7.36 -12.61
N GLN A 215 -20.66 -7.06 -12.29
CA GLN A 215 -20.14 -7.18 -10.93
C GLN A 215 -20.75 -6.10 -10.03
N GLU A 216 -21.09 -6.46 -8.80
CA GLU A 216 -21.51 -5.50 -7.78
C GLU A 216 -20.39 -4.52 -7.42
N PHE A 217 -20.75 -3.26 -7.21
CA PHE A 217 -19.80 -2.22 -6.82
C PHE A 217 -19.49 -2.34 -5.32
N ALA A 218 -18.23 -2.64 -4.98
CA ALA A 218 -17.76 -2.88 -3.61
C ALA A 218 -17.73 -1.64 -2.68
N GLY A 219 -18.39 -0.55 -3.05
CA GLY A 219 -18.43 0.70 -2.29
C GLY A 219 -17.24 1.64 -2.55
N VAL A 220 -17.33 2.84 -1.96
CA VAL A 220 -16.36 3.93 -2.13
C VAL A 220 -15.23 3.89 -1.09
N ASN A 221 -15.49 3.37 0.11
CA ASN A 221 -14.56 3.40 1.24
C ASN A 221 -13.21 2.71 0.95
N PRO A 222 -13.16 1.52 0.32
CA PRO A 222 -11.88 0.91 -0.04
C PRO A 222 -11.04 1.76 -0.99
N ARG A 223 -11.68 2.55 -1.87
CA ARG A 223 -11.00 3.42 -2.85
C ARG A 223 -10.42 4.66 -2.18
N TYR A 224 -11.20 5.32 -1.32
CA TYR A 224 -10.71 6.43 -0.50
C TYR A 224 -9.50 6.02 0.35
N GLY A 225 -9.54 4.84 0.96
CA GLY A 225 -8.40 4.34 1.75
C GLY A 225 -7.10 4.24 0.94
N VAL A 226 -7.15 3.79 -0.31
CA VAL A 226 -5.96 3.73 -1.17
C VAL A 226 -5.45 5.13 -1.51
N LEU A 227 -6.34 6.07 -1.83
CA LEU A 227 -6.00 7.45 -2.16
C LEU A 227 -5.37 8.18 -0.97
N ILE A 228 -5.91 7.97 0.23
CA ILE A 228 -5.43 8.64 1.45
C ILE A 228 -4.08 8.05 1.90
N ILE A 229 -3.87 6.74 1.75
CA ILE A 229 -2.54 6.15 2.01
C ILE A 229 -1.50 6.72 1.04
N GLN A 230 -1.87 6.89 -0.24
CA GLN A 230 -1.01 7.51 -1.23
C GLN A 230 -0.71 8.98 -0.91
N LEU A 231 -1.70 9.74 -0.46
CA LEU A 231 -1.50 11.11 0.03
C LEU A 231 -0.52 11.14 1.20
N GLY A 232 -0.64 10.22 2.15
CA GLY A 232 0.27 10.16 3.30
C GLY A 232 1.72 9.87 2.91
N TYR A 233 1.99 9.09 1.85
CA TYR A 233 3.37 8.90 1.35
C TYR A 233 4.00 10.23 0.88
N ILE A 234 3.19 11.13 0.31
CA ILE A 234 3.65 12.43 -0.17
C ILE A 234 3.81 13.40 0.99
N VAL A 235 2.79 13.47 1.86
CA VAL A 235 2.71 14.49 2.92
C VAL A 235 3.66 14.18 4.08
N LEU A 236 3.82 12.93 4.50
CA LEU A 236 4.66 12.58 5.66
C LEU A 236 6.16 12.58 5.34
N PHE A 237 6.53 12.31 4.09
CA PHE A 237 7.92 12.08 3.68
C PHE A 237 8.36 12.98 2.51
N ALA A 238 7.84 14.21 2.45
CA ALA A 238 8.05 15.12 1.33
C ALA A 238 9.54 15.37 0.99
N PRO A 239 10.47 15.57 1.96
CA PRO A 239 11.89 15.75 1.67
C PRO A 239 12.55 14.53 1.04
N ALA A 240 12.04 13.32 1.30
CA ALA A 240 12.67 12.08 0.85
C ALA A 240 12.38 11.77 -0.63
N PHE A 241 11.24 12.23 -1.16
CA PHE A 241 10.88 12.05 -2.58
C PHE A 241 10.10 13.26 -3.13
N PRO A 242 10.79 14.35 -3.54
CA PRO A 242 10.13 15.58 -3.99
C PRO A 242 9.24 15.43 -5.23
N ILE A 243 9.60 14.50 -6.13
CA ILE A 243 8.88 14.26 -7.39
C ILE A 243 7.62 13.39 -7.18
N ALA A 244 7.40 12.86 -5.96
CA ALA A 244 6.26 11.98 -5.63
C ALA A 244 4.91 12.56 -6.02
N ALA A 245 4.70 13.85 -5.75
CA ALA A 245 3.43 14.52 -6.00
C ALA A 245 3.11 14.60 -7.50
N ALA A 246 4.10 14.97 -8.32
CA ALA A 246 3.94 15.05 -9.77
C ALA A 246 3.68 13.67 -10.39
N VAL A 247 4.42 12.64 -9.95
CA VAL A 247 4.22 11.26 -10.42
C VAL A 247 2.83 10.76 -10.06
N THR A 248 2.45 10.91 -8.79
CA THR A 248 1.12 10.55 -8.28
C THR A 248 0.01 11.25 -9.04
N TYR A 249 0.16 12.55 -9.32
CA TYR A 249 -0.83 13.32 -10.07
C TYR A 249 -1.12 12.71 -11.45
N VAL A 250 -0.07 12.35 -12.21
CA VAL A 250 -0.24 11.70 -13.53
C VAL A 250 -0.95 10.36 -13.41
N PHE A 251 -0.55 9.51 -12.45
CA PHE A 251 -1.21 8.23 -12.22
C PHE A 251 -2.68 8.39 -11.80
N ASN A 252 -2.99 9.39 -10.97
CA ASN A 252 -4.35 9.70 -10.55
C ASN A 252 -5.24 10.17 -11.71
N LEU A 253 -4.69 10.88 -12.71
CA LEU A 253 -5.45 11.24 -13.93
C LEU A 253 -5.86 10.01 -14.72
N VAL A 254 -4.96 9.03 -14.87
CA VAL A 254 -5.27 7.75 -15.53
C VAL A 254 -6.31 6.98 -14.72
N ARG A 255 -6.14 6.90 -13.40
CA ARG A 255 -7.08 6.23 -12.50
C ARG A 255 -8.47 6.84 -12.53
N LEU A 256 -8.58 8.17 -12.52
CA LEU A 256 -9.87 8.86 -12.58
C LEU A 256 -10.67 8.47 -13.83
N ARG A 257 -10.00 8.31 -14.98
CA ARG A 257 -10.65 7.81 -16.22
C ARG A 257 -10.95 6.31 -16.16
N GLY A 258 -10.05 5.51 -15.59
CA GLY A 258 -10.23 4.07 -15.41
C GLY A 258 -11.43 3.74 -14.51
N GLU A 259 -11.56 4.42 -13.37
CA GLU A 259 -12.67 4.26 -12.44
C GLU A 259 -14.01 4.73 -13.04
N ALA A 260 -13.99 5.84 -13.80
CA ALA A 260 -15.18 6.27 -14.54
C ALA A 260 -15.63 5.20 -15.56
N PHE A 261 -14.70 4.58 -16.28
CA PHE A 261 -15.01 3.49 -17.20
C PHE A 261 -15.57 2.27 -16.46
N LEU A 262 -14.97 1.89 -15.32
CA LEU A 262 -15.41 0.79 -14.47
C LEU A 262 -16.87 0.98 -14.02
N LEU A 263 -17.23 2.19 -13.58
CA LEU A 263 -18.59 2.54 -13.14
C LEU A 263 -19.61 2.50 -14.29
N LEU A 264 -19.22 2.92 -15.49
CA LEU A 264 -20.14 2.99 -16.64
C LEU A 264 -20.34 1.63 -17.34
N LYS A 265 -19.30 0.79 -17.40
CA LYS A 265 -19.29 -0.39 -18.28
C LYS A 265 -19.16 -1.73 -17.57
N LEU A 266 -18.50 -1.80 -16.42
CA LEU A 266 -18.08 -3.08 -15.82
C LEU A 266 -18.84 -3.43 -14.54
N THR A 267 -19.30 -2.42 -13.79
CA THR A 267 -20.05 -2.62 -12.55
C THR A 267 -21.54 -2.37 -12.72
N GLN A 268 -22.31 -2.93 -11.78
CA GLN A 268 -23.71 -2.62 -11.59
C GLN A 268 -23.87 -1.17 -11.16
N ARG A 269 -25.06 -0.60 -11.40
CA ARG A 269 -25.34 0.79 -11.04
C ARG A 269 -25.48 0.81 -9.52
N PRO A 270 -24.62 1.53 -8.78
CA PRO A 270 -24.78 1.64 -7.34
C PRO A 270 -26.09 2.36 -7.02
N LEU A 271 -26.71 1.98 -5.90
CA LEU A 271 -27.85 2.68 -5.37
C LEU A 271 -27.42 4.08 -4.93
N TYR A 272 -28.31 5.05 -5.12
CA TYR A 272 -28.07 6.40 -4.61
C TYR A 272 -28.09 6.38 -3.09
N ALA A 273 -27.04 6.92 -2.47
CA ALA A 273 -26.96 7.18 -1.05
C ALA A 273 -26.60 8.67 -0.89
N GLY A 274 -27.46 9.43 -0.20
CA GLY A 274 -27.16 10.81 0.16
C GLY A 274 -26.14 10.84 1.30
N ALA A 275 -25.17 11.75 1.21
CA ALA A 275 -24.21 12.03 2.26
C ALA A 275 -24.08 13.56 2.41
N GLU A 276 -23.99 14.05 3.65
CA GLU A 276 -23.79 15.47 3.94
C GLU A 276 -22.33 15.89 3.71
N ASP A 277 -21.40 14.99 4.00
CA ASP A 277 -19.96 15.21 3.95
C ASP A 277 -19.20 13.97 3.45
N ILE A 278 -17.87 14.04 3.51
CA ILE A 278 -16.99 12.90 3.24
C ILE A 278 -16.90 11.93 4.43
N GLY A 279 -17.55 12.22 5.56
CA GLY A 279 -17.54 11.43 6.78
C GLY A 279 -16.19 11.42 7.50
N SER A 280 -15.91 10.30 8.17
CA SER A 280 -14.69 10.09 8.98
C SER A 280 -13.36 10.27 8.23
N TRP A 281 -13.39 10.34 6.90
CA TRP A 281 -12.20 10.65 6.10
C TRP A 281 -11.65 12.05 6.39
N ASP A 282 -12.47 13.03 6.78
CA ASP A 282 -11.98 14.34 7.20
C ASP A 282 -11.10 14.25 8.45
N THR A 283 -11.56 13.50 9.47
CA THR A 283 -10.79 13.20 10.68
C THR A 283 -9.44 12.55 10.35
N VAL A 284 -9.43 11.61 9.39
CA VAL A 284 -8.19 10.95 8.93
C VAL A 284 -7.25 11.95 8.24
N LEU A 285 -7.77 12.80 7.36
CA LEU A 285 -6.97 13.81 6.66
C LEU A 285 -6.37 14.83 7.62
N ASN A 286 -7.13 15.28 8.62
CA ASN A 286 -6.64 16.15 9.68
C ASN A 286 -5.50 15.49 10.47
N ALA A 287 -5.66 14.22 10.85
CA ALA A 287 -4.60 13.45 11.53
C ALA A 287 -3.33 13.32 10.67
N ILE A 288 -3.46 13.01 9.38
CA ILE A 288 -2.33 12.90 8.44
C ILE A 288 -1.61 14.25 8.29
N THR A 289 -2.34 15.36 8.24
CA THR A 289 -1.75 16.71 8.15
C THR A 289 -0.91 17.02 9.39
N ILE A 290 -1.44 16.77 10.58
CA ILE A 290 -0.71 16.99 11.85
C ILE A 290 0.54 16.09 11.92
N LEU A 291 0.39 14.80 11.63
CA LEU A 291 1.50 13.85 11.57
C LEU A 291 2.52 14.25 10.50
N GLY A 292 2.08 14.79 9.37
CA GLY A 292 2.93 15.25 8.29
C GLY A 292 3.84 16.41 8.70
N VAL A 293 3.30 17.42 9.39
CA VAL A 293 4.10 18.52 9.94
C VAL A 293 5.15 17.98 10.91
N MET A 294 4.75 17.14 11.87
CA MET A 294 5.68 16.55 12.85
C MET A 294 6.78 15.71 12.17
N THR A 295 6.40 14.89 11.20
CA THR A 295 7.34 13.99 10.51
C THR A 295 8.34 14.77 9.67
N ASN A 296 7.89 15.76 8.90
CA ASN A 296 8.78 16.57 8.08
C ASN A 296 9.72 17.44 8.92
N VAL A 297 9.23 18.06 10.00
CA VAL A 297 10.09 18.80 10.94
C VAL A 297 11.12 17.85 11.57
N GLY A 298 10.71 16.66 12.00
CA GLY A 298 11.62 15.64 12.54
C GLY A 298 12.69 15.20 11.53
N ILE A 299 12.28 14.90 10.28
CA ILE A 299 13.19 14.54 9.19
C ILE A 299 14.21 15.65 8.94
N VAL A 300 13.76 16.89 8.81
CA VAL A 300 14.66 18.03 8.54
C VAL A 300 15.57 18.30 9.73
N GLY A 301 15.06 18.23 10.97
CA GLY A 301 15.85 18.44 12.18
C GLY A 301 16.94 17.39 12.39
N ILE A 302 16.69 16.14 11.96
CA ILE A 302 17.66 15.04 12.07
C ILE A 302 18.67 15.04 10.90
N THR A 303 18.30 15.59 9.74
CA THR A 303 19.15 15.62 8.54
C THR A 303 19.98 16.90 8.38
N SER A 304 19.50 18.04 8.88
CA SER A 304 20.18 19.34 8.78
C SER A 304 21.08 19.59 10.00
N SER A 305 22.38 19.77 9.76
CA SER A 305 23.33 20.24 10.79
C SER A 305 23.00 21.65 11.28
N HIS A 306 22.64 22.56 10.37
CA HIS A 306 22.36 23.96 10.69
C HIS A 306 21.05 24.16 11.45
N LEU A 307 20.02 23.36 11.18
CA LEU A 307 18.74 23.47 11.90
C LEU A 307 18.83 22.83 13.29
N ARG A 308 19.65 21.79 13.47
CA ARG A 308 19.94 21.16 14.76
C ARG A 308 20.62 22.12 15.74
N ASP A 309 21.44 23.03 15.21
CA ASP A 309 22.10 24.07 16.02
C ASP A 309 21.19 25.30 16.25
N ALA A 310 20.22 25.56 15.36
CA ALA A 310 19.31 26.70 15.43
C ALA A 310 18.00 26.43 16.21
N LEU A 311 17.53 25.18 16.26
CA LEU A 311 16.44 24.75 17.14
C LEU A 311 17.02 24.06 18.37
N PRO A 312 17.15 24.74 19.52
CA PRO A 312 17.26 24.05 20.78
C PRO A 312 15.95 23.29 20.99
N MET A 313 15.98 21.98 20.77
CA MET A 313 14.83 21.06 20.95
C MET A 313 14.29 21.04 22.40
N ASP A 314 14.86 21.84 23.30
CA ASP A 314 14.39 22.12 24.66
C ASP A 314 12.96 22.68 24.71
N ILE A 315 12.50 23.39 23.67
CA ILE A 315 11.14 23.96 23.62
C ILE A 315 10.06 22.88 23.44
N LEU A 316 10.41 21.71 22.88
CA LEU A 316 9.50 20.57 22.67
C LEU A 316 9.55 19.53 23.80
N GLY A 317 10.24 19.81 24.91
CA GLY A 317 10.32 18.92 26.07
C GLY A 317 11.12 17.64 25.83
N VAL A 318 11.84 17.54 24.71
CA VAL A 318 12.71 16.40 24.39
C VAL A 318 14.13 16.73 24.81
N HIS A 319 14.45 16.45 26.08
CA HIS A 319 15.80 16.66 26.61
C HIS A 319 16.69 15.47 26.24
N PHE A 320 17.73 15.71 25.44
CA PHE A 320 18.77 14.74 25.15
C PHE A 320 19.93 14.93 26.13
N ASP A 321 19.92 14.18 27.23
CA ASP A 321 21.06 14.17 28.15
C ASP A 321 22.26 13.42 27.54
N LYS A 322 23.48 13.86 27.89
CA LYS A 322 24.79 13.38 27.38
C LYS A 322 25.08 11.89 27.61
N SER A 323 24.16 11.16 28.23
CA SER A 323 24.27 9.72 28.52
C SER A 323 23.25 8.86 27.77
N ASP A 324 22.65 9.37 26.69
CA ASP A 324 22.06 8.52 25.66
C ASP A 324 20.91 7.60 26.12
N ARG A 325 20.15 8.02 27.11
CA ARG A 325 18.88 7.39 27.49
C ARG A 325 17.74 8.31 27.08
N VAL A 326 16.89 7.81 26.17
CA VAL A 326 15.65 8.50 25.78
C VAL A 326 14.70 8.46 26.98
N LEU A 327 14.54 9.58 27.67
CA LEU A 327 13.45 9.76 28.64
C LEU A 327 12.28 10.44 27.89
N LEU A 328 11.30 9.64 27.44
CA LEU A 328 10.03 10.16 26.96
C LEU A 328 9.20 10.59 28.18
N LEU A 329 9.31 11.85 28.59
CA LEU A 329 8.33 12.48 29.47
C LEU A 329 7.20 13.02 28.59
N VAL A 330 6.17 12.21 28.41
CA VAL A 330 4.88 12.70 27.91
C VAL A 330 4.22 13.46 29.05
N LEU A 331 4.26 14.79 28.94
CA LEU A 331 3.42 15.82 29.58
C LEU A 331 3.28 15.80 31.11
N ALA A 332 3.72 16.92 31.71
CA ALA A 332 2.86 17.74 32.56
C ALA A 332 3.05 19.21 32.15
#